data_AF-A0A915NHL0-F1
#
_entry.id   AF-A0A915NHL0-F1
#
_cell.length_a   1.000
_cell.length_b   1.000
_cell.length_c   1.000
_cell.angle_alpha   90.00
_cell.angle_beta   90.00
_cell.angle_gamma   90.00
#
_symmetry.space_group_name_H-M   'P 1'
#
loop_
_entity.id
_entity.type
_entity.pdbx_description
1 polymer ?
#
loop_
_entity_poly.entity_id
_entity_poly.type
_entity_poly.pdbx_seq_one_letter_code
_entity_poly.pdbx_strand_id
1 'polypeptide(L)'
;MSIEEFVRQYRIQCPAALERIREDRPITVRDDKGNQLKCIADIVELFITSLDQLKLNIRAVDELFPNLTELYASINAMSTLPDDFDAKVKVKYWYDKLHGMAAHEELSDETARQMIFELEAGYNAFQRFLRSS
;
A
#
# COMPACT_ATOMS: atom_id res chain seq x y z
N MET A 1 22.42 -24.46 -30.52
CA MET A 1 23.39 -24.53 -29.41
C MET A 1 22.63 -24.09 -28.17
N SER A 2 22.25 -25.04 -27.33
CA SER A 2 21.52 -24.77 -26.09
C SER A 2 22.48 -24.22 -25.03
N ILE A 3 21.96 -23.44 -24.06
CA ILE A 3 22.75 -22.85 -22.95
C ILE A 3 23.55 -23.95 -22.22
N GLU A 4 22.97 -25.15 -22.10
CA GLU A 4 23.59 -26.32 -21.47
C GLU A 4 24.80 -26.86 -22.26
N GLU A 5 24.75 -26.82 -23.59
CA GLU A 5 25.87 -27.22 -24.46
C GLU A 5 27.02 -26.21 -24.36
N PHE A 6 26.70 -24.91 -24.34
CA PHE A 6 27.67 -23.82 -24.17
C PHE A 6 28.41 -23.89 -22.83
N VAL A 7 27.67 -24.11 -21.74
CA VAL A 7 28.23 -24.23 -20.38
C VAL A 7 29.17 -25.42 -20.27
N ARG A 8 28.80 -26.54 -20.87
CA ARG A 8 29.61 -27.76 -20.89
C ARG A 8 30.86 -27.60 -21.73
N GLN A 9 30.77 -26.91 -22.88
CA GLN A 9 31.89 -26.66 -23.78
C GLN A 9 32.92 -25.69 -23.17
N TYR A 10 32.47 -24.65 -22.46
CA TYR A 10 33.33 -23.62 -21.88
C TYR A 10 33.63 -23.81 -20.38
N ARG A 11 33.21 -24.95 -19.78
CA ARG A 11 33.40 -25.30 -18.35
C ARG A 11 33.04 -24.16 -17.39
N ILE A 12 31.90 -23.50 -17.62
CA ILE A 12 31.44 -22.40 -16.77
C ILE A 12 30.97 -22.97 -15.43
N GLN A 13 31.83 -22.89 -14.41
CA GLN A 13 31.56 -23.33 -13.03
C GLN A 13 30.92 -22.20 -12.22
N CYS A 14 29.82 -21.63 -12.72
CA CYS A 14 29.13 -20.53 -12.06
C CYS A 14 27.63 -20.82 -12.03
N PRO A 15 27.16 -21.69 -11.12
CA PRO A 15 25.75 -22.09 -11.03
C PRO A 15 24.82 -20.88 -10.84
N ALA A 16 25.24 -19.89 -10.03
CA ALA A 16 24.47 -18.66 -9.82
C ALA A 16 24.34 -17.79 -11.09
N ALA A 17 25.34 -17.78 -11.97
CA ALA A 17 25.25 -17.07 -13.24
C ALA A 17 24.37 -17.83 -14.25
N LEU A 18 24.39 -19.16 -14.17
CA LEU A 18 23.58 -20.07 -14.99
C LEU A 18 22.09 -20.02 -14.68
N GLU A 19 21.74 -20.03 -13.39
CA GLU A 19 20.35 -19.82 -12.95
C GLU A 19 19.85 -18.46 -13.42
N ARG A 20 20.69 -17.42 -13.35
CA ARG A 20 20.33 -16.08 -13.83
C ARG A 20 20.16 -15.97 -15.34
N ILE A 21 20.99 -16.64 -16.13
CA ILE A 21 20.84 -16.69 -17.60
C ILE A 21 19.57 -17.48 -17.97
N ARG A 22 19.20 -18.50 -17.18
CA ARG A 22 17.94 -19.25 -17.36
C ARG A 22 16.70 -18.43 -16.98
N GLU A 23 16.82 -17.51 -16.02
CA GLU A 23 15.72 -16.65 -15.58
C GLU A 23 15.34 -15.55 -16.57
N ASP A 24 16.15 -15.28 -17.61
CA ASP A 24 15.89 -14.31 -18.70
C ASP A 24 15.39 -12.92 -18.24
N ARG A 25 15.86 -12.45 -17.08
CA ARG A 25 15.46 -11.14 -16.52
C ARG A 25 16.62 -10.16 -16.47
N PRO A 26 16.42 -8.90 -16.92
CA PRO A 26 17.45 -7.86 -16.85
C PRO A 26 17.85 -7.53 -15.42
N ILE A 27 19.13 -7.17 -15.24
CA ILE A 27 19.75 -6.75 -13.96
C ILE A 27 19.05 -5.53 -13.34
N THR A 28 18.31 -4.75 -14.13
CA THR A 28 17.61 -3.53 -13.72
C THR A 28 16.28 -3.77 -13.03
N VAL A 29 15.74 -4.99 -13.07
CA VAL A 29 14.53 -5.34 -12.31
C VAL A 29 14.97 -5.65 -10.88
N ARG A 30 15.24 -4.57 -10.11
CA ARG A 30 15.41 -4.65 -8.66
C ARG A 30 14.16 -5.29 -8.07
N ASP A 31 14.36 -6.30 -7.24
CA ASP A 31 13.35 -6.96 -6.41
C ASP A 31 12.20 -6.01 -6.01
N ASP A 32 11.06 -6.09 -6.71
CA ASP A 32 9.84 -5.31 -6.44
C ASP A 32 9.38 -5.45 -4.97
N LYS A 33 9.79 -6.53 -4.30
CA LYS A 33 9.51 -6.80 -2.88
C LYS A 33 9.98 -5.68 -1.95
N GLY A 34 11.13 -5.07 -2.22
CA GLY A 34 11.64 -3.97 -1.38
C GLY A 34 10.78 -2.72 -1.46
N ASN A 35 10.20 -2.45 -2.63
CA ASN A 35 9.29 -1.32 -2.83
C ASN A 35 7.90 -1.64 -2.26
N GLN A 36 7.45 -2.89 -2.39
CA GLN A 36 6.21 -3.36 -1.79
C GLN A 36 6.23 -3.29 -0.27
N LEU A 37 7.30 -3.76 0.39
CA LEU A 37 7.40 -3.72 1.86
C LEU A 37 7.39 -2.29 2.40
N LYS A 38 8.00 -1.35 1.69
CA LYS A 38 7.91 0.08 2.02
C LYS A 38 6.49 0.58 1.90
N CYS A 39 5.85 0.35 0.75
CA CYS A 39 4.45 0.75 0.52
C CYS A 39 3.49 0.15 1.57
N ILE A 40 3.70 -1.10 2.00
CA ILE A 40 2.95 -1.71 3.10
C ILE A 40 3.17 -0.95 4.40
N ALA A 41 4.41 -0.64 4.75
CA ALA A 41 4.75 0.10 5.96
C ALA A 41 4.12 1.50 5.96
N ASP A 42 4.22 2.23 4.84
CA ASP A 42 3.60 3.55 4.64
C ASP A 42 2.09 3.49 4.85
N ILE A 43 1.39 2.52 4.22
CA ILE A 43 -0.06 2.36 4.39
C ILE A 43 -0.43 2.07 5.85
N VAL A 44 0.30 1.17 6.52
CA VAL A 44 0.04 0.83 7.93
C VAL A 44 0.25 2.05 8.82
N GLU A 45 1.33 2.79 8.62
CA GLU A 45 1.61 4.02 9.37
C GLU A 45 0.50 5.05 9.17
N LEU A 46 0.10 5.31 7.92
CA LEU A 46 -0.94 6.30 7.59
C LEU A 46 -2.32 5.93 8.13
N PHE A 47 -2.66 4.63 8.15
CA PHE A 47 -3.88 4.15 8.82
C PHE A 47 -3.85 4.46 10.31
N ILE A 48 -2.75 4.14 10.99
CA ILE A 48 -2.59 4.37 12.43
C ILE A 48 -2.66 5.87 12.72
N THR A 49 -1.87 6.68 12.01
CA THR A 49 -1.87 8.15 12.16
C THR A 49 -3.26 8.75 11.96
N SER A 50 -3.98 8.36 10.90
CA SER A 50 -5.34 8.87 10.65
C SER A 50 -6.32 8.48 11.76
N LEU A 51 -6.22 7.25 12.27
CA LEU A 51 -7.06 6.78 13.39
C LEU A 51 -6.72 7.48 14.71
N ASP A 52 -5.43 7.69 14.99
CA ASP A 52 -4.98 8.39 16.19
C ASP A 52 -5.44 9.85 16.19
N GLN A 53 -5.33 10.56 15.06
CA GLN A 53 -5.88 11.92 14.95
C GLN A 53 -7.36 11.98 15.32
N LEU A 54 -8.17 11.09 14.75
CA LEU A 54 -9.61 11.04 15.04
C LEU A 54 -9.89 10.66 16.51
N LYS A 55 -9.07 9.79 17.12
CA LYS A 55 -9.20 9.40 18.53
C LYS A 55 -8.76 10.50 19.50
N LEU A 56 -7.85 11.38 19.08
CA LEU A 56 -7.43 12.59 19.79
C LEU A 56 -8.41 13.76 19.65
N ASN A 57 -9.57 13.54 19.00
CA ASN A 57 -10.56 14.56 18.67
C ASN A 57 -10.05 15.66 17.74
N ILE A 58 -9.08 15.35 16.87
CA ILE A 58 -8.78 16.20 15.72
C ILE A 58 -9.94 16.03 14.72
N ARG A 59 -10.60 17.13 14.40
CA ARG A 59 -11.81 17.16 13.56
C ARG A 59 -11.66 18.05 12.33
N ALA A 60 -10.71 18.97 12.34
CA ALA A 60 -10.48 19.92 11.26
C ALA A 60 -10.07 19.20 9.96
N VAL A 61 -10.69 19.61 8.85
CA VAL A 61 -10.44 19.03 7.53
C VAL A 61 -8.99 19.25 7.11
N ASP A 62 -8.40 20.43 7.36
CA ASP A 62 -7.01 20.72 6.99
C ASP A 62 -5.98 19.86 7.73
N GLU A 63 -6.32 19.35 8.92
CA GLU A 63 -5.46 18.45 9.69
C GLU A 63 -5.61 16.98 9.27
N LEU A 64 -6.82 16.56 8.88
CA LEU A 64 -7.13 15.16 8.54
C LEU A 64 -6.88 14.85 7.06
N PHE A 65 -7.18 15.80 6.17
CA PHE A 65 -7.16 15.58 4.73
C PHE A 65 -5.78 15.25 4.15
N PRO A 66 -4.65 15.83 4.61
CA PRO A 66 -3.31 15.48 4.09
C PRO A 66 -2.98 14.00 4.28
N ASN A 67 -3.17 13.48 5.51
CA ASN A 67 -2.88 12.07 5.83
C ASN A 67 -3.82 11.12 5.07
N LEU A 68 -5.09 11.48 4.95
CA LEU A 68 -6.05 10.66 4.20
C LEU A 68 -5.74 10.64 2.69
N THR A 69 -5.27 11.75 2.14
CA THR A 69 -4.85 11.85 0.73
C THR A 69 -3.65 10.95 0.46
N GLU A 70 -2.66 10.99 1.34
CA GLU A 70 -1.47 10.14 1.23
C GLU A 70 -1.81 8.66 1.43
N LEU A 71 -2.72 8.34 2.36
CA LEU A 71 -3.24 6.98 2.56
C LEU A 71 -3.92 6.47 1.29
N TYR A 72 -4.81 7.29 0.71
CA TYR A 72 -5.50 6.94 -0.54
C TYR A 72 -4.49 6.71 -1.68
N ALA A 73 -3.53 7.62 -1.87
CA ALA A 73 -2.51 7.49 -2.90
C ALA A 73 -1.67 6.22 -2.72
N SER A 74 -1.22 5.93 -1.49
CA SER A 74 -0.41 4.76 -1.16
C SER A 74 -1.17 3.45 -1.41
N ILE A 75 -2.44 3.38 -1.03
CA ILE A 75 -3.30 2.20 -1.30
C ILE A 75 -3.48 2.00 -2.82
N ASN A 76 -3.68 3.08 -3.59
CA ASN A 76 -3.82 2.97 -5.05
C ASN A 76 -2.51 2.57 -5.75
N ALA A 77 -1.37 2.95 -5.19
CA ALA A 77 -0.05 2.59 -5.72
C ALA A 77 0.29 1.10 -5.52
N MET A 78 -0.41 0.42 -4.60
CA MET A 78 -0.19 -0.99 -4.32
C MET A 78 -0.88 -1.89 -5.36
N SER A 79 -0.15 -2.27 -6.40
CA SER A 79 -0.63 -3.14 -7.49
C SER A 79 -1.07 -4.55 -7.05
N THR A 80 -0.68 -4.99 -5.85
CA THR A 80 -1.08 -6.28 -5.28
C THR A 80 -2.47 -6.29 -4.69
N LEU A 81 -3.07 -5.12 -4.43
CA LEU A 81 -4.43 -5.05 -3.92
C LEU A 81 -5.44 -5.20 -5.07
N PRO A 82 -6.52 -5.97 -4.88
CA PRO A 82 -7.65 -5.98 -5.80
C PRO A 82 -8.25 -4.58 -5.97
N ASP A 83 -8.78 -4.29 -7.17
CA ASP A 83 -9.39 -2.98 -7.42
C ASP A 83 -10.66 -2.74 -6.58
N ASP A 84 -11.40 -3.80 -6.28
CA ASP A 84 -12.60 -3.80 -5.42
C ASP A 84 -12.26 -4.05 -3.94
N PHE A 85 -11.00 -3.82 -3.52
CA PHE A 85 -10.61 -4.07 -2.15
C PHE A 85 -11.35 -3.15 -1.18
N ASP A 86 -12.00 -3.73 -0.18
CA ASP A 86 -12.87 -3.03 0.78
C ASP A 86 -12.19 -1.80 1.43
N ALA A 87 -10.91 -1.89 1.78
CA ALA A 87 -10.18 -0.75 2.34
C ALA A 87 -10.02 0.40 1.34
N LYS A 88 -9.82 0.10 0.05
CA LYS A 88 -9.68 1.10 -1.02
C LYS A 88 -10.99 1.87 -1.23
N VAL A 89 -12.11 1.15 -1.24
CA VAL A 89 -13.45 1.74 -1.39
C VAL A 89 -13.77 2.66 -0.20
N LYS A 90 -13.51 2.22 1.03
CA LYS A 90 -13.77 3.01 2.25
C LYS A 90 -12.90 4.25 2.33
N VAL A 91 -11.59 4.13 2.10
CA VAL A 91 -10.67 5.27 2.12
C VAL A 91 -11.04 6.27 1.03
N LYS A 92 -11.43 5.80 -0.16
CA LYS A 92 -11.91 6.66 -1.25
C LYS A 92 -13.14 7.47 -0.85
N TYR A 93 -14.14 6.83 -0.23
CA TYR A 93 -15.35 7.51 0.21
C TYR A 93 -15.04 8.67 1.17
N TRP A 94 -14.16 8.43 2.16
CA TRP A 94 -13.76 9.48 3.10
C TRP A 94 -12.91 10.57 2.44
N TYR A 95 -12.05 10.20 1.49
CA TYR A 95 -11.28 11.15 0.70
C TYR A 95 -12.21 12.09 -0.08
N ASP A 96 -13.18 11.55 -0.82
CA ASP A 96 -14.13 12.34 -1.60
C ASP A 96 -14.98 13.23 -0.68
N LYS A 97 -15.36 12.72 0.49
CA LYS A 97 -16.12 13.47 1.50
C LYS A 97 -15.33 14.66 2.05
N LEU A 98 -14.08 14.47 2.48
CA LEU A 98 -13.25 15.55 3.00
C LEU A 98 -12.82 16.53 1.90
N HIS A 99 -12.56 16.06 0.68
CA HIS A 99 -12.25 16.91 -0.47
C HIS A 99 -13.39 17.89 -0.80
N GLY A 100 -14.63 17.50 -0.52
CA GLY A 100 -15.81 18.36 -0.70
C GLY A 100 -16.03 19.41 0.39
N MET A 101 -15.27 19.36 1.49
CA MET A 101 -15.39 20.29 2.62
C MET A 101 -14.31 21.39 2.54
N ALA A 102 -14.59 22.55 3.11
CA ALA A 102 -13.61 23.61 3.25
C ALA A 102 -12.59 23.25 4.35
N ALA A 103 -11.36 23.72 4.19
CA ALA A 103 -10.24 23.45 5.10
C ALA A 103 -10.56 23.68 6.58
N HIS A 104 -11.28 24.76 6.91
CA HIS A 104 -11.62 25.16 8.28
C HIS A 104 -12.86 24.44 8.84
N GLU A 105 -13.56 23.63 8.04
CA GLU A 105 -14.71 22.87 8.53
C GLU A 105 -14.24 21.72 9.42
N GLU A 106 -15.06 21.34 10.38
CA GLU A 106 -14.80 20.25 11.30
C GLU A 106 -15.82 19.12 11.11
N LEU A 107 -15.35 17.88 11.25
CA LEU A 107 -16.23 16.72 11.30
C LEU A 107 -17.07 16.73 12.57
N SER A 108 -18.38 16.45 12.45
CA SER A 108 -19.23 16.18 13.62
C SER A 108 -18.78 14.90 14.34
N ASP A 109 -19.04 14.81 15.65
CA ASP A 109 -18.69 13.61 16.44
C ASP A 109 -19.31 12.31 15.87
N GLU A 110 -20.53 12.38 15.37
CA GLU A 110 -21.17 11.23 14.70
C GLU A 110 -20.43 10.83 13.44
N THR A 111 -20.03 11.81 12.62
CA THR A 111 -19.27 11.56 11.40
C THR A 111 -17.88 11.00 11.69
N ALA A 112 -17.19 11.56 12.68
CA ALA A 112 -15.87 11.10 13.07
C ALA A 112 -15.91 9.68 13.65
N ARG A 113 -16.93 9.33 14.46
CA ARG A 113 -17.11 7.95 14.94
C ARG A 113 -17.35 6.98 13.80
N GLN A 114 -18.14 7.35 12.79
CA GLN A 114 -18.33 6.54 11.59
C GLN A 114 -17.02 6.37 10.82
N MET A 115 -16.22 7.44 10.69
CA MET A 115 -14.92 7.39 10.02
C MET A 115 -13.94 6.46 10.73
N ILE A 116 -13.86 6.54 12.06
CA ILE A 116 -13.02 5.63 12.87
C ILE A 116 -13.44 4.18 12.61
N PHE A 117 -14.74 3.87 12.70
CA PHE A 117 -15.23 2.52 12.51
C PHE A 117 -14.90 1.96 11.12
N GLU A 118 -15.10 2.75 10.06
CA GLU A 118 -14.84 2.32 8.69
C GLU A 118 -13.35 2.20 8.37
N LEU A 119 -12.52 3.13 8.87
CA LEU A 119 -11.07 3.04 8.74
C LEU A 119 -10.49 1.85 9.53
N GLU A 120 -10.98 1.57 10.74
CA GLU A 120 -10.60 0.36 11.49
C GLU A 120 -11.00 -0.91 10.75
N ALA A 121 -12.19 -0.93 10.13
CA ALA A 121 -12.62 -2.07 9.31
C ALA A 121 -11.71 -2.25 8.08
N GLY A 122 -11.37 -1.17 7.37
CA GLY A 122 -10.45 -1.18 6.23
C GLY A 122 -9.05 -1.64 6.61
N TYR A 123 -8.52 -1.13 7.72
CA TYR A 123 -7.21 -1.53 8.25
C TYR A 123 -7.18 -3.03 8.63
N ASN A 124 -8.23 -3.53 9.30
CA ASN A 124 -8.34 -4.94 9.63
C ASN A 124 -8.42 -5.83 8.38
N ALA A 125 -9.15 -5.40 7.34
CA ALA A 125 -9.18 -6.09 6.05
C ALA A 125 -7.79 -6.13 5.40
N PHE A 126 -7.08 -4.99 5.42
CA PHE A 126 -5.70 -4.90 4.93
C PHE A 126 -4.75 -5.81 5.69
N GLN A 127 -4.80 -5.84 7.02
CA GLN A 127 -3.99 -6.77 7.81
C GLN A 127 -4.28 -8.25 7.52
N ARG A 128 -5.56 -8.61 7.29
CA ARG A 128 -5.94 -9.97 6.91
C ARG A 128 -5.37 -10.34 5.54
N PHE A 129 -5.41 -9.41 4.59
CA PHE A 129 -4.80 -9.59 3.27
C PHE A 129 -3.29 -9.86 3.38
N LEU A 130 -2.56 -9.07 4.18
CA LEU A 130 -1.13 -9.25 4.40
C LEU A 130 -0.77 -10.57 5.10
N ARG A 131 -1.64 -11.08 5.98
CA ARG A 131 -1.43 -12.39 6.64
C ARG A 131 -1.77 -13.58 5.75
N SER A 132 -2.59 -13.35 4.73
CA SER A 132 -3.05 -14.37 3.78
C SER A 132 -2.20 -14.41 2.50
N SER A 133 -1.30 -13.44 2.30
CA SER A 133 -0.38 -13.33 1.16
C SER A 133 1.00 -13.86 1.55
#